data_AF-A0A1M6M1U0-F1
#
_entry.id   AF-A0A1M6M1U0-F1
#
_cell.length_a   1.000
_cell.length_b   1.000
_cell.length_c   1.000
_cell.angle_alpha   90.00
_cell.angle_beta   90.00
_cell.angle_gamma   90.00
#
_symmetry.space_group_name_H-M   'P 1'
#
loop_
_entity.id
_entity.type
_entity.pdbx_description
1 polymer ?
#
loop_
_entity_poly.entity_id
_entity_poly.type
_entity_poly.pdbx_seq_one_letter_code
_entity_poly.pdbx_strand_id
1 'polypeptide(L)'
;MKSILLLAIILIFTGCNMKQKEKIIAHSEYQELHKHKGSENYKVANPLDKKFEIKEAVLADIENKNVIFYGYKEQKQEKKNLHVFKKTTFLGDGNSEMENSNLLLKDGTISASDYYSNWVINGDTTEHKYLDPFSNKEIEDPYDFKANEQDPEKWLEKFKELYSHAQYVYVYLGMYYLKVNHKWYWMEANLEGLPDNLKQQYPPKEDQDVRMVELENLAPVWYHKGFKDRDTSLIKMVDYESTYFEKVDQGLNQYGFSAGWWYLEVYMPLGDTLRIKRYSYFEDPELKLYKVPKEYGGREDVLFIVQKPEELFPEQVGGMYAIRPRDPNQPQRRYKKIVYKTDPEGNEIIDPSRSIETEEYKQWTRQKE
;
A
#
# COMPACT_ATOMS: atom_id res chain seq x y z
N MET A 1 -75.21 -21.32 16.81
CA MET A 1 -74.77 -19.91 16.75
C MET A 1 -74.09 -19.56 18.08
N LYS A 2 -72.75 -19.57 18.10
CA LYS A 2 -71.83 -18.87 19.03
C LYS A 2 -70.43 -19.45 18.82
N SER A 3 -69.84 -19.04 17.70
CA SER A 3 -68.40 -19.01 17.51
C SER A 3 -67.81 -17.83 18.29
N ILE A 4 -66.48 -17.86 18.43
CA ILE A 4 -65.60 -16.75 18.85
C ILE A 4 -65.41 -16.65 20.37
N LEU A 5 -64.63 -17.59 20.92
CA LEU A 5 -63.88 -17.35 22.15
C LEU A 5 -62.57 -18.18 22.15
N LEU A 6 -61.69 -17.96 21.16
CA LEU A 6 -60.33 -18.52 21.21
C LEU A 6 -59.34 -17.73 20.33
N LEU A 7 -59.40 -16.40 20.37
CA LEU A 7 -58.52 -15.52 19.57
C LEU A 7 -58.00 -14.30 20.35
N ALA A 8 -57.91 -14.41 21.68
CA ALA A 8 -57.44 -13.31 22.54
C ALA A 8 -56.21 -13.65 23.41
N ILE A 9 -55.60 -14.84 23.28
CA ILE A 9 -54.47 -15.25 24.15
C ILE A 9 -53.15 -15.45 23.37
N ILE A 10 -53.14 -15.35 22.03
CA ILE A 10 -51.91 -15.52 21.22
C ILE A 10 -51.24 -14.17 20.84
N LEU A 11 -51.81 -13.03 21.22
CA LEU A 11 -51.28 -11.70 20.86
C LEU A 11 -50.49 -10.96 21.96
N ILE A 12 -50.18 -11.60 23.11
CA ILE A 12 -49.43 -10.96 24.20
C ILE A 12 -47.93 -11.38 24.23
N PHE A 13 -47.48 -12.29 23.36
CA PHE A 13 -46.05 -12.69 23.28
C PHE A 13 -45.26 -12.08 22.12
N THR A 14 -45.83 -11.15 21.35
CA THR A 14 -45.11 -10.41 20.30
C THR A 14 -45.00 -8.93 20.68
N GLY A 15 -44.24 -8.65 21.74
CA GLY A 15 -44.18 -7.31 22.30
C GLY A 15 -42.95 -6.96 23.12
N CYS A 16 -41.88 -7.75 23.05
CA CYS A 16 -40.54 -7.28 23.40
C CYS A 16 -39.69 -7.25 22.13
N ASN A 17 -39.99 -6.30 21.24
CA ASN A 17 -38.92 -5.70 20.45
C ASN A 17 -38.02 -4.98 21.44
N MET A 18 -37.04 -5.71 22.00
CA MET A 18 -35.80 -5.08 22.43
C MET A 18 -35.30 -4.34 21.20
N LYS A 19 -35.59 -3.04 21.11
CA LYS A 19 -34.79 -2.15 20.30
C LYS A 19 -33.36 -2.45 20.70
N GLN A 20 -32.57 -3.05 19.81
CA GLN A 20 -31.13 -2.93 19.89
C GLN A 20 -30.90 -1.45 20.18
N LYS A 21 -30.36 -1.12 21.36
CA LYS A 21 -29.90 0.25 21.59
C LYS A 21 -28.95 0.51 20.44
N GLU A 22 -29.32 1.43 19.54
CA GLU A 22 -28.38 1.94 18.56
C GLU A 22 -27.14 2.32 19.35
N LYS A 23 -26.02 1.68 19.03
CA LYS A 23 -24.75 1.98 19.65
C LYS A 23 -24.50 3.45 19.31
N ILE A 24 -24.66 4.34 20.29
CA ILE A 24 -24.34 5.76 20.11
C ILE A 24 -22.82 5.80 19.95
N ILE A 25 -22.35 6.01 18.73
CA ILE A 25 -20.93 6.08 18.43
C ILE A 25 -20.48 7.49 18.84
N ALA A 26 -19.56 7.56 19.79
CA ALA A 26 -18.98 8.83 20.23
C ALA A 26 -17.99 9.35 19.17
N HIS A 27 -18.50 10.02 18.13
CA HIS A 27 -17.69 10.56 17.03
C HIS A 27 -16.55 11.49 17.49
N SER A 28 -16.67 12.09 18.68
CA SER A 28 -15.64 12.92 19.31
C SER A 28 -14.33 12.18 19.61
N GLU A 29 -14.37 10.85 19.71
CA GLU A 29 -13.18 10.02 19.94
C GLU A 29 -12.35 9.78 18.67
N TYR A 30 -12.90 10.08 17.49
CA TYR A 30 -12.27 9.80 16.21
C TYR A 30 -11.50 11.01 15.70
N GLN A 31 -10.24 10.78 15.32
CA GLN A 31 -9.36 11.83 14.82
C GLN A 31 -8.91 11.53 13.40
N GLU A 32 -8.73 12.57 12.60
CA GLU A 32 -8.08 12.43 11.30
C GLU A 32 -6.62 11.98 11.50
N LEU A 33 -6.12 11.09 10.64
CA LEU A 33 -4.77 10.50 10.80
C LEU A 33 -3.67 11.55 10.97
N HIS A 34 -3.76 12.67 10.25
CA HIS A 34 -2.78 13.74 10.31
C HIS A 34 -2.75 14.52 11.64
N LYS A 35 -3.81 14.40 12.46
CA LYS A 35 -3.91 14.97 13.82
C LYS A 35 -3.70 13.90 14.89
N HIS A 36 -3.79 12.63 14.53
CA HIS A 36 -3.78 11.51 15.44
C HIS A 36 -2.37 11.27 16.00
N LYS A 37 -2.15 11.42 17.31
CA LYS A 37 -0.83 11.21 17.94
C LYS A 37 -0.46 9.73 18.15
N GLY A 38 -1.40 8.83 17.86
CA GLY A 38 -1.34 7.41 18.16
C GLY A 38 -2.04 7.09 19.48
N SER A 39 -1.66 5.97 20.07
CA SER A 39 -2.20 5.43 21.32
C SER A 39 -1.07 5.26 22.34
N GLU A 40 -1.28 4.45 23.37
CA GLU A 40 -0.26 4.14 24.38
C GLU A 40 0.95 3.45 23.74
N ASN A 41 0.73 2.38 22.97
CA ASN A 41 1.80 1.55 22.41
C ASN A 41 2.21 1.95 20.99
N TYR A 42 1.36 2.73 20.29
CA TYR A 42 1.58 3.14 18.90
C TYR A 42 1.70 4.65 18.74
N LYS A 43 2.47 5.07 17.73
CA LYS A 43 2.46 6.43 17.20
C LYS A 43 2.03 6.40 15.73
N VAL A 44 1.38 7.48 15.30
CA VAL A 44 1.18 7.73 13.87
C VAL A 44 2.32 8.64 13.43
N ALA A 45 3.19 8.11 12.57
CA ALA A 45 4.19 8.91 11.89
C ALA A 45 3.65 9.37 10.54
N ASN A 46 4.12 10.53 10.08
CA ASN A 46 3.79 11.07 8.77
C ASN A 46 5.04 11.05 7.88
N PRO A 47 5.40 9.90 7.31
CA PRO A 47 6.51 9.80 6.37
C PRO A 47 6.35 10.74 5.17
N LEU A 48 5.14 10.95 4.64
CA LEU A 48 4.95 11.75 3.42
C LEU A 48 3.97 12.89 3.67
N ASP A 49 4.45 14.14 3.52
CA ASP A 49 3.66 15.37 3.62
C ASP A 49 2.32 15.24 2.86
N LYS A 50 1.28 15.87 3.42
CA LYS A 50 -0.06 16.03 2.85
C LYS A 50 -0.08 16.56 1.40
N LYS A 51 0.98 17.26 0.99
CA LYS A 51 1.16 17.79 -0.38
C LYS A 51 1.66 16.76 -1.39
N PHE A 52 2.01 15.56 -0.93
CA PHE A 52 2.47 14.47 -1.77
C PHE A 52 1.30 13.53 -2.08
N GLU A 53 0.84 13.54 -3.33
CA GLU A 53 -0.19 12.63 -3.80
C GLU A 53 0.47 11.31 -4.22
N ILE A 54 0.18 10.23 -3.50
CA ILE A 54 0.75 8.92 -3.80
C ILE A 54 -0.13 8.25 -4.85
N LYS A 55 0.46 7.84 -5.96
CA LYS A 55 -0.23 6.98 -6.93
C LYS A 55 -0.06 5.52 -6.57
N GLU A 56 1.14 5.14 -6.16
CA GLU A 56 1.49 3.75 -5.92
C GLU A 56 2.57 3.63 -4.84
N ALA A 57 2.40 2.65 -3.96
CA ALA A 57 3.48 2.16 -3.12
C ALA A 57 4.22 1.10 -3.93
N VAL A 58 5.44 1.40 -4.37
CA VAL A 58 6.03 0.69 -5.51
C VAL A 58 6.91 -0.47 -5.05
N LEU A 59 7.74 -0.30 -4.01
CA LEU A 59 8.72 -1.33 -3.61
C LEU A 59 9.06 -1.34 -2.13
N ALA A 60 9.43 -2.51 -1.62
CA ALA A 60 10.22 -2.64 -0.40
C ALA A 60 11.60 -3.23 -0.74
N ASP A 61 12.65 -2.48 -0.42
CA ASP A 61 14.05 -2.91 -0.47
C ASP A 61 14.37 -3.66 0.82
N ILE A 62 14.55 -4.98 0.71
CA ILE A 62 14.81 -5.88 1.85
C ILE A 62 16.20 -5.65 2.42
N GLU A 63 17.21 -5.46 1.57
CA GLU A 63 18.61 -5.38 1.97
C GLU A 63 18.81 -4.18 2.90
N ASN A 64 18.22 -3.03 2.53
CA ASN A 64 18.33 -1.81 3.32
C ASN A 64 17.10 -1.52 4.20
N LYS A 65 16.09 -2.40 4.20
CA LYS A 65 14.84 -2.27 4.97
C LYS A 65 14.09 -0.96 4.70
N ASN A 66 14.00 -0.60 3.43
CA ASN A 66 13.36 0.63 2.96
C ASN A 66 12.07 0.34 2.19
N VAL A 67 11.15 1.29 2.22
CA VAL A 67 9.95 1.34 1.40
C VAL A 67 10.03 2.54 0.47
N ILE A 68 9.70 2.33 -0.79
CA ILE A 68 9.75 3.31 -1.88
C ILE A 68 8.34 3.59 -2.39
N PHE A 69 8.03 4.88 -2.48
CA PHE A 69 6.75 5.38 -2.94
C PHE A 69 6.95 6.24 -4.16
N TYR A 70 5.99 6.14 -5.08
CA TYR A 70 5.92 6.99 -6.25
C TYR A 70 4.66 7.83 -6.20
N GLY A 71 4.82 9.11 -6.53
CA GLY A 71 3.72 10.04 -6.49
C GLY A 71 4.08 11.39 -7.06
N TYR A 72 3.18 12.32 -6.85
CA TYR A 72 3.26 13.68 -7.34
C TYR A 72 3.45 14.66 -6.19
N LYS A 73 4.32 15.64 -6.43
CA LYS A 73 4.44 16.80 -5.56
C LYS A 73 3.98 18.02 -6.33
N GLU A 74 2.97 18.70 -5.81
CA GLU A 74 2.46 19.93 -6.41
C GLU A 74 3.48 21.07 -6.23
N GLN A 75 3.97 21.64 -7.34
CA GLN A 75 4.72 22.89 -7.31
C GLN A 75 3.78 24.09 -7.44
N LYS A 76 3.56 24.79 -6.32
CA LYS A 76 2.68 25.96 -6.20
C LYS A 76 2.96 27.10 -7.20
N GLN A 77 4.17 27.18 -7.75
CA GLN A 77 4.55 28.26 -8.67
C GLN A 77 4.20 27.99 -10.13
N GLU A 78 4.06 26.72 -10.55
CA GLU A 78 3.89 26.38 -11.97
C GLU A 78 2.64 25.55 -12.30
N LYS A 79 1.83 25.13 -11.30
CA LYS A 79 0.75 24.14 -11.49
C LYS A 79 1.24 22.87 -12.19
N LYS A 80 2.50 22.50 -12.00
CA LYS A 80 3.08 21.25 -12.50
C LYS A 80 3.19 20.25 -11.36
N ASN A 81 2.81 19.03 -11.67
CA ASN A 81 3.01 17.88 -10.81
C ASN A 81 4.38 17.29 -11.11
N LEU A 82 5.29 17.34 -10.14
CA LEU A 82 6.57 16.66 -10.25
C LEU A 82 6.43 15.20 -9.86
N HIS A 83 6.96 14.32 -10.70
CA HIS A 83 7.11 12.91 -10.39
C HIS A 83 8.26 12.72 -9.41
N VAL A 84 7.99 12.07 -8.29
CA VAL A 84 8.96 11.95 -7.21
C VAL A 84 8.93 10.54 -6.63
N PHE A 85 10.10 9.97 -6.45
CA PHE A 85 10.30 8.82 -5.58
C PHE A 85 10.63 9.27 -4.17
N LYS A 86 9.93 8.72 -3.19
CA LYS A 86 10.24 8.91 -1.77
C LYS A 86 10.61 7.60 -1.12
N LYS A 87 11.69 7.63 -0.36
CA LYS A 87 12.24 6.48 0.35
C LYS A 87 12.15 6.73 1.86
N THR A 88 11.60 5.75 2.57
CA THR A 88 11.49 5.69 4.03
C THR A 88 11.86 4.29 4.52
N THR A 89 12.09 4.08 5.82
CA THR A 89 12.35 2.74 6.36
C THR A 89 11.07 1.91 6.52
N PHE A 90 11.19 0.62 6.86
CA PHE A 90 10.04 -0.21 7.26
C PHE A 90 9.29 0.31 8.49
N LEU A 91 9.87 1.24 9.24
CA LEU A 91 9.22 1.94 10.34
C LEU A 91 8.70 3.32 9.94
N GLY A 92 8.73 3.70 8.66
CA GLY A 92 8.34 5.05 8.24
C GLY A 92 9.24 6.16 8.80
N ASP A 93 10.51 5.84 9.10
CA ASP A 93 11.55 6.81 9.44
C ASP A 93 12.36 7.24 8.22
N GLY A 94 12.82 8.49 8.20
CA GLY A 94 13.67 9.02 7.13
C GLY A 94 12.88 9.37 5.86
N ASN A 95 13.30 10.44 5.21
CA ASN A 95 12.72 10.97 3.98
C ASN A 95 13.85 11.39 3.04
N SER A 96 14.37 10.46 2.24
CA SER A 96 15.13 10.84 1.05
C SER A 96 14.19 10.91 -0.13
N GLU A 97 14.38 11.93 -0.95
CA GLU A 97 13.53 12.25 -2.09
C GLU A 97 14.41 12.32 -3.34
N MET A 98 13.92 11.78 -4.45
CA MET A 98 14.51 11.97 -5.77
C MET A 98 13.39 12.37 -6.72
N GLU A 99 13.53 13.55 -7.32
CA GLU A 99 12.68 13.97 -8.44
C GLU A 99 13.07 13.12 -9.66
N ASN A 100 12.16 12.27 -10.11
CA ASN A 100 12.40 11.37 -11.22
C ASN A 100 11.07 10.84 -11.76
N SER A 101 10.91 10.85 -13.09
CA SER A 101 9.75 10.33 -13.80
C SER A 101 9.99 8.98 -14.48
N ASN A 102 11.20 8.44 -14.35
CA ASN A 102 11.61 7.21 -15.01
C ASN A 102 11.00 5.99 -14.32
N LEU A 103 11.08 4.85 -15.00
CA LEU A 103 10.45 3.61 -14.54
C LEU A 103 11.23 3.02 -13.37
N LEU A 104 10.56 2.72 -12.27
CA LEU A 104 11.13 1.95 -11.17
C LEU A 104 10.88 0.46 -11.41
N LEU A 105 11.93 -0.29 -11.74
CA LEU A 105 11.90 -1.74 -11.93
C LEU A 105 11.77 -2.47 -10.58
N LYS A 106 11.27 -3.70 -10.58
CA LYS A 106 10.99 -4.43 -9.32
C LYS A 106 12.22 -4.74 -8.48
N ASP A 107 13.41 -4.76 -9.08
CA ASP A 107 14.67 -4.90 -8.35
C ASP A 107 15.17 -3.59 -7.71
N GLY A 108 14.41 -2.51 -7.83
CA GLY A 108 14.75 -1.18 -7.33
C GLY A 108 15.53 -0.32 -8.32
N THR A 109 15.89 -0.83 -9.50
CA THR A 109 16.59 -0.02 -10.49
C THR A 109 15.64 1.04 -11.07
N ILE A 110 16.06 2.30 -11.07
CA ILE A 110 15.37 3.34 -11.85
C ILE A 110 15.92 3.28 -13.27
N SER A 111 15.08 2.89 -14.23
CA SER A 111 15.44 2.70 -15.63
C SER A 111 14.87 3.83 -16.48
N ALA A 112 15.75 4.52 -17.20
CA ALA A 112 15.43 5.45 -18.27
C ALA A 112 15.78 4.84 -19.62
N SER A 113 15.47 5.56 -20.71
CA SER A 113 15.80 5.11 -22.06
C SER A 113 17.30 4.96 -22.30
N ASP A 114 18.12 5.87 -21.77
CA ASP A 114 19.54 5.98 -22.07
C ASP A 114 20.45 5.77 -20.85
N TYR A 115 19.88 5.60 -19.66
CA TYR A 115 20.63 5.32 -18.43
C TYR A 115 19.81 4.53 -17.42
N TYR A 116 20.47 4.09 -16.36
CA TYR A 116 19.85 3.56 -15.14
C TYR A 116 20.48 4.18 -13.88
N SER A 117 19.77 4.13 -12.77
CA SER A 117 20.25 4.59 -11.46
C SER A 117 19.93 3.58 -10.36
N ASN A 118 20.83 3.47 -9.39
CA ASN A 118 20.72 2.57 -8.24
C ASN A 118 20.34 3.32 -6.95
N TRP A 119 19.83 4.56 -7.03
CA TRP A 119 19.54 5.40 -5.85
C TRP A 119 18.61 4.72 -4.82
N VAL A 120 17.64 3.94 -5.28
CA VAL A 120 16.79 3.14 -4.40
C VAL A 120 17.60 2.08 -3.66
N ILE A 121 18.43 1.34 -4.39
CA ILE A 121 19.20 0.18 -3.94
C ILE A 121 20.33 0.56 -2.98
N ASN A 122 21.06 1.64 -3.23
CA ASN A 122 22.24 1.98 -2.43
C ASN A 122 22.46 3.48 -2.24
N GLY A 123 21.52 4.32 -2.67
CA GLY A 123 21.66 5.78 -2.61
C GLY A 123 22.56 6.37 -3.69
N ASP A 124 23.09 5.57 -4.61
CA ASP A 124 23.88 6.03 -5.74
C ASP A 124 23.04 6.87 -6.71
N THR A 125 23.32 8.17 -6.75
CA THR A 125 22.64 9.12 -7.63
C THR A 125 23.27 9.21 -9.02
N THR A 126 24.33 8.46 -9.30
CA THR A 126 24.95 8.44 -10.63
C THR A 126 23.99 7.82 -11.64
N GLU A 127 23.87 8.47 -12.79
CA GLU A 127 23.20 7.95 -13.98
C GLU A 127 24.23 7.12 -14.75
N HIS A 128 24.05 5.79 -14.73
CA HIS A 128 24.93 4.85 -15.40
C HIS A 128 24.40 4.55 -16.79
N LYS A 129 25.26 4.59 -17.80
CA LYS A 129 24.89 4.22 -19.17
C LYS A 129 24.77 2.71 -19.32
N TYR A 130 23.91 2.27 -20.23
CA TYR A 130 23.82 0.87 -20.63
C TYR A 130 25.07 0.44 -21.39
N LEU A 131 25.43 -0.83 -21.32
CA LEU A 131 26.59 -1.38 -22.02
C LEU A 131 26.19 -2.13 -23.28
N ASP A 132 26.97 -1.93 -24.34
CA ASP A 132 26.98 -2.81 -25.51
C ASP A 132 27.61 -4.15 -25.12
N PRO A 133 26.91 -5.28 -25.26
CA PRO A 133 27.43 -6.59 -24.87
C PRO A 133 28.64 -7.08 -25.69
N PHE A 134 28.89 -6.53 -26.88
CA PHE A 134 30.00 -6.95 -27.74
C PHE A 134 31.27 -6.16 -27.47
N SER A 135 31.17 -4.83 -27.37
CA SER A 135 32.32 -3.97 -27.08
C SER A 135 32.56 -3.71 -25.60
N ASN A 136 31.56 -3.98 -24.75
CA ASN A 136 31.53 -3.64 -23.33
C ASN A 136 31.77 -2.14 -23.06
N LYS A 137 31.39 -1.30 -24.02
CA LYS A 137 31.42 0.17 -23.93
C LYS A 137 30.04 0.70 -23.60
N GLU A 138 30.03 1.88 -22.98
CA GLU A 138 28.81 2.62 -22.70
C GLU A 138 28.15 3.07 -24.00
N ILE A 139 26.83 2.93 -24.02
CA ILE A 139 25.96 3.39 -25.09
C ILE A 139 25.52 4.81 -24.72
N GLU A 140 25.97 5.80 -25.47
CA GLU A 140 25.63 7.21 -25.23
C GLU A 140 24.13 7.47 -25.40
N ASP A 141 23.55 6.96 -26.48
CA ASP A 141 22.12 7.05 -26.80
C ASP A 141 21.62 5.74 -27.43
N PRO A 142 20.77 4.96 -26.72
CA PRO A 142 20.19 3.73 -27.25
C PRO A 142 19.25 3.91 -28.44
N TYR A 143 18.72 5.10 -28.70
CA TYR A 143 17.88 5.36 -29.88
C TYR A 143 18.70 5.49 -31.16
N ASP A 144 19.89 6.06 -31.06
CA ASP A 144 20.83 6.24 -32.18
C ASP A 144 21.88 5.11 -32.25
N PHE A 145 21.95 4.27 -31.21
CA PHE A 145 22.89 3.17 -31.16
C PHE A 145 22.56 2.10 -32.18
N LYS A 146 23.58 1.74 -32.98
CA LYS A 146 23.53 0.58 -33.86
C LYS A 146 24.53 -0.43 -33.35
N ALA A 147 24.03 -1.63 -33.03
CA ALA A 147 24.90 -2.73 -32.65
C ALA A 147 25.92 -2.98 -33.77
N ASN A 148 27.21 -3.03 -33.40
CA ASN A 148 28.27 -3.31 -34.37
C ASN A 148 28.20 -4.75 -34.90
N GLU A 149 27.60 -5.66 -34.12
CA GLU A 149 27.36 -7.04 -34.53
C GLU A 149 25.92 -7.20 -35.02
N GLN A 150 25.78 -7.63 -36.27
CA GLN A 150 24.50 -7.81 -36.98
C GLN A 150 24.32 -9.26 -37.43
N ASP A 151 25.29 -10.15 -37.16
CA ASP A 151 25.18 -11.59 -37.39
C ASP A 151 24.22 -12.22 -36.37
N PRO A 152 23.07 -12.78 -36.81
CA PRO A 152 22.05 -13.30 -35.89
C PRO A 152 22.53 -14.48 -35.06
N GLU A 153 23.45 -15.30 -35.56
CA GLU A 153 23.97 -16.46 -34.82
C GLU A 153 24.84 -16.02 -33.66
N LYS A 154 25.79 -15.10 -33.93
CA LYS A 154 26.64 -14.50 -32.89
C LYS A 154 25.83 -13.67 -31.91
N TRP A 155 24.84 -12.94 -32.40
CA TRP A 155 23.91 -12.21 -31.55
C TRP A 155 23.22 -13.14 -30.57
N LEU A 156 22.65 -14.23 -31.08
CA LEU A 156 21.89 -15.19 -30.28
C LEU A 156 22.79 -15.94 -29.28
N GLU A 157 24.02 -16.26 -29.65
CA GLU A 157 25.02 -16.82 -28.74
C GLU A 157 25.28 -15.88 -27.57
N LYS A 158 25.61 -14.61 -27.86
CA LYS A 158 25.90 -13.62 -26.80
C LYS A 158 24.69 -13.32 -25.92
N PHE A 159 23.51 -13.23 -26.53
CA PHE A 159 22.25 -13.05 -25.81
C PHE A 159 22.00 -14.19 -24.83
N LYS A 160 22.14 -15.45 -25.27
CA LYS A 160 21.95 -16.64 -24.40
C LYS A 160 22.96 -16.64 -23.24
N GLU A 161 24.21 -16.30 -23.52
CA GLU A 161 25.26 -16.16 -22.49
C GLU A 161 24.81 -15.16 -21.41
N LEU A 162 24.44 -13.94 -21.80
CA LEU A 162 24.03 -12.90 -20.85
C LEU A 162 22.74 -13.26 -20.14
N TYR A 163 21.73 -13.74 -20.87
CA TYR A 163 20.44 -14.12 -20.29
C TYR A 163 20.61 -15.21 -19.23
N SER A 164 21.49 -16.20 -19.45
CA SER A 164 21.74 -17.26 -18.47
C SER A 164 22.36 -16.73 -17.17
N HIS A 165 23.21 -15.70 -17.24
CA HIS A 165 23.86 -15.09 -16.08
C HIS A 165 23.10 -13.89 -15.49
N ALA A 166 22.06 -13.40 -16.18
CA ALA A 166 21.32 -12.23 -15.76
C ALA A 166 20.56 -12.48 -14.46
N GLN A 167 20.78 -11.57 -13.50
CA GLN A 167 20.10 -11.47 -12.22
C GLN A 167 18.69 -10.90 -12.38
N TYR A 168 18.50 -10.02 -13.38
CA TYR A 168 17.22 -9.43 -13.75
C TYR A 168 17.17 -9.23 -15.25
N VAL A 169 16.00 -9.43 -15.85
CA VAL A 169 15.79 -9.19 -17.28
C VAL A 169 14.51 -8.41 -17.46
N TYR A 170 14.64 -7.18 -17.94
CA TYR A 170 13.54 -6.28 -18.27
C TYR A 170 13.37 -6.23 -19.79
N VAL A 171 12.13 -6.27 -20.28
CA VAL A 171 11.83 -6.23 -21.72
C VAL A 171 10.87 -5.10 -22.03
N TYR A 172 11.32 -4.14 -22.84
CA TYR A 172 10.53 -2.97 -23.22
C TYR A 172 10.65 -2.69 -24.71
N LEU A 173 9.52 -2.47 -25.38
CA LEU A 173 9.44 -2.20 -26.82
C LEU A 173 10.27 -3.15 -27.70
N GLY A 174 10.37 -4.43 -27.32
CA GLY A 174 11.14 -5.42 -28.07
C GLY A 174 12.66 -5.39 -27.81
N MET A 175 13.12 -4.65 -26.81
CA MET A 175 14.53 -4.61 -26.39
C MET A 175 14.70 -5.33 -25.06
N TYR A 176 15.86 -5.97 -24.88
CA TYR A 176 16.24 -6.61 -23.63
C TYR A 176 17.25 -5.76 -22.88
N TYR A 177 16.97 -5.56 -21.60
CA TYR A 177 17.86 -4.96 -20.62
C TYR A 177 18.23 -6.08 -19.64
N LEU A 178 19.51 -6.48 -19.64
CA LEU A 178 20.00 -7.62 -18.86
C LEU A 178 20.95 -7.13 -17.76
N LYS A 179 20.59 -7.36 -16.50
CA LYS A 179 21.42 -7.02 -15.34
C LYS A 179 22.36 -8.18 -15.03
N VAL A 180 23.67 -7.99 -15.23
CA VAL A 180 24.72 -8.97 -14.95
C VAL A 180 25.77 -8.30 -14.07
N ASN A 181 26.04 -8.86 -12.88
CA ASN A 181 27.00 -8.33 -11.91
C ASN A 181 26.79 -6.83 -11.63
N HIS A 182 25.54 -6.44 -11.38
CA HIS A 182 25.12 -5.06 -11.12
C HIS A 182 25.30 -4.05 -12.28
N LYS A 183 25.67 -4.52 -13.48
CA LYS A 183 25.73 -3.70 -14.70
C LYS A 183 24.60 -4.08 -15.65
N TRP A 184 24.07 -3.10 -16.37
CA TRP A 184 23.00 -3.33 -17.34
C TRP A 184 23.54 -3.33 -18.77
N TYR A 185 23.25 -4.43 -19.47
CA TYR A 185 23.51 -4.59 -20.89
C TYR A 185 22.22 -4.38 -21.68
N TRP A 186 22.32 -3.72 -22.82
CA TRP A 186 21.19 -3.47 -23.70
C TRP A 186 21.34 -4.27 -25.00
N MET A 187 20.27 -4.93 -25.43
CA MET A 187 20.25 -5.72 -26.66
C MET A 187 18.94 -5.50 -27.43
N GLU A 188 19.06 -5.06 -28.67
CA GLU A 188 17.96 -4.94 -29.62
C GLU A 188 17.52 -6.33 -30.10
N ALA A 189 16.24 -6.67 -29.96
CA ALA A 189 15.72 -8.01 -30.31
C ALA A 189 14.86 -8.03 -31.59
N ASN A 190 15.07 -7.07 -32.48
CA ASN A 190 14.40 -6.93 -33.77
C ASN A 190 15.34 -7.23 -34.97
N LEU A 191 16.52 -7.81 -34.72
CA LEU A 191 17.46 -8.20 -35.76
C LEU A 191 16.83 -9.27 -36.67
N GLU A 192 16.95 -9.06 -37.99
CA GLU A 192 16.47 -10.02 -39.00
C GLU A 192 17.21 -11.36 -38.85
N GLY A 193 16.48 -12.48 -38.87
CA GLY A 193 17.05 -13.82 -38.70
C GLY A 193 17.02 -14.37 -37.26
N LEU A 194 16.52 -13.58 -36.28
CA LEU A 194 16.22 -14.11 -34.95
C LEU A 194 14.95 -14.98 -34.96
N PRO A 195 14.83 -15.95 -34.02
CA PRO A 195 13.61 -16.77 -33.91
C PRO A 195 12.36 -15.93 -33.58
N ASP A 196 11.26 -16.15 -34.31
CA ASP A 196 9.99 -15.43 -34.10
C ASP A 196 9.43 -15.55 -32.67
N ASN A 197 9.76 -16.64 -31.98
CA ASN A 197 9.32 -16.91 -30.61
C ASN A 197 10.37 -16.58 -29.55
N LEU A 198 11.37 -15.75 -29.84
CA LEU A 198 12.46 -15.40 -28.90
C LEU A 198 11.94 -14.97 -27.52
N LYS A 199 10.94 -14.08 -27.47
CA LYS A 199 10.35 -13.60 -26.21
C LYS A 199 9.61 -14.69 -25.41
N GLN A 200 9.09 -15.72 -26.09
CA GLN A 200 8.47 -16.86 -25.41
C GLN A 200 9.54 -17.80 -24.84
N GLN A 201 10.67 -17.98 -25.54
CA GLN A 201 11.78 -18.80 -25.07
C GLN A 201 12.57 -18.13 -23.93
N TYR A 202 12.67 -16.80 -23.96
CA TYR A 202 13.45 -16.00 -23.03
C TYR A 202 12.59 -14.88 -22.43
N PRO A 203 11.61 -15.21 -21.58
CA PRO A 203 10.74 -14.22 -20.97
C PRO A 203 11.51 -13.28 -20.02
N PRO A 204 10.93 -12.14 -19.64
CA PRO A 204 11.47 -11.29 -18.57
C PRO A 204 11.72 -12.08 -17.27
N LYS A 205 12.79 -11.75 -16.56
CA LYS A 205 13.12 -12.28 -15.22
C LYS A 205 12.86 -11.18 -14.21
N GLU A 206 11.58 -10.97 -13.94
CA GLU A 206 11.04 -9.93 -13.05
C GLU A 206 10.30 -10.56 -11.86
N ASP A 207 10.79 -11.73 -11.44
CA ASP A 207 10.30 -12.55 -10.34
C ASP A 207 10.73 -12.01 -8.96
N GLN A 208 11.26 -10.78 -8.92
CA GLN A 208 11.37 -10.06 -7.66
C GLN A 208 9.96 -9.77 -7.15
N ASP A 209 9.58 -10.44 -6.06
CA ASP A 209 8.30 -10.22 -5.42
C ASP A 209 8.10 -8.74 -5.12
N VAL A 210 6.92 -8.21 -5.43
CA VAL A 210 6.49 -6.88 -4.98
C VAL A 210 6.21 -7.01 -3.48
N ARG A 211 7.07 -6.40 -2.67
CA ARG A 211 7.23 -6.72 -1.24
C ARG A 211 6.37 -5.90 -0.29
N MET A 212 5.56 -4.97 -0.79
CA MET A 212 4.44 -4.43 -0.02
C MET A 212 3.15 -5.11 -0.47
N VAL A 213 2.44 -5.68 0.47
CA VAL A 213 1.12 -6.27 0.22
C VAL A 213 0.09 -5.20 0.55
N GLU A 214 -0.67 -4.77 -0.47
CA GLU A 214 -1.90 -4.01 -0.24
C GLU A 214 -2.91 -4.92 0.46
N LEU A 215 -3.41 -4.50 1.61
CA LEU A 215 -4.50 -5.22 2.27
C LEU A 215 -5.78 -4.89 1.52
N GLU A 216 -6.48 -5.93 1.07
CA GLU A 216 -7.57 -5.77 0.12
C GLU A 216 -8.74 -4.90 0.61
N ASN A 217 -9.36 -4.23 -0.38
CA ASN A 217 -10.21 -3.03 -0.26
C ASN A 217 -11.27 -3.05 0.87
N LEU A 218 -11.41 -1.91 1.55
CA LEU A 218 -12.38 -1.62 2.60
C LEU A 218 -13.76 -1.15 2.12
N ALA A 219 -13.99 -0.95 0.82
CA ALA A 219 -15.29 -0.51 0.30
C ALA A 219 -16.49 -1.39 0.77
N PRO A 220 -17.70 -0.82 0.97
CA PRO A 220 -18.86 -1.56 1.45
C PRO A 220 -19.35 -2.67 0.49
N VAL A 221 -20.03 -3.65 1.08
CA VAL A 221 -20.36 -4.98 0.50
C VAL A 221 -21.13 -4.95 -0.82
N TRP A 222 -21.99 -3.97 -1.02
CA TRP A 222 -22.91 -3.85 -2.15
C TRP A 222 -22.29 -3.40 -3.49
N TYR A 223 -21.01 -3.01 -3.54
CA TYR A 223 -20.38 -2.46 -4.74
C TYR A 223 -19.36 -3.38 -5.44
N HIS A 224 -18.69 -4.27 -4.69
CA HIS A 224 -17.68 -5.20 -5.25
C HIS A 224 -18.15 -6.65 -5.20
N LYS A 225 -18.17 -7.31 -6.37
CA LYS A 225 -18.44 -8.76 -6.49
C LYS A 225 -17.23 -9.57 -6.01
N GLY A 226 -17.06 -9.70 -4.69
CA GLY A 226 -16.06 -10.61 -4.12
C GLY A 226 -15.89 -10.46 -2.61
N PHE A 227 -16.44 -11.40 -1.83
CA PHE A 227 -16.21 -11.49 -0.38
C PHE A 227 -14.90 -12.19 0.00
N LYS A 228 -14.29 -12.93 -0.93
CA LYS A 228 -13.31 -13.96 -0.61
C LYS A 228 -11.91 -13.43 -0.32
N ASP A 229 -11.63 -12.22 -0.76
CA ASP A 229 -10.25 -11.74 -0.84
C ASP A 229 -10.01 -10.53 0.12
N ARG A 230 -11.07 -9.98 0.76
CA ARG A 230 -10.96 -8.85 1.71
C ARG A 230 -10.23 -9.22 3.01
N ASP A 231 -9.17 -8.47 3.33
CA ASP A 231 -8.52 -8.51 4.65
C ASP A 231 -9.00 -7.36 5.55
N THR A 232 -10.08 -7.60 6.30
CA THR A 232 -10.59 -6.68 7.33
C THR A 232 -10.06 -6.97 8.73
N SER A 233 -9.04 -7.83 8.86
CA SER A 233 -8.57 -8.32 10.17
C SER A 233 -8.03 -7.21 11.08
N LEU A 234 -7.61 -6.08 10.50
CA LEU A 234 -6.99 -4.96 11.20
C LEU A 234 -7.83 -3.69 11.22
N ILE A 235 -8.93 -3.63 10.47
CA ILE A 235 -9.67 -2.39 10.31
C ILE A 235 -11.15 -2.65 10.08
N LYS A 236 -11.98 -1.84 10.74
CA LYS A 236 -13.43 -1.95 10.71
C LYS A 236 -14.04 -0.59 10.45
N MET A 237 -14.97 -0.54 9.50
CA MET A 237 -15.86 0.61 9.32
C MET A 237 -16.93 0.56 10.40
N VAL A 238 -17.02 1.62 11.20
CA VAL A 238 -17.92 1.71 12.35
C VAL A 238 -19.16 2.53 12.00
N ASP A 239 -18.98 3.65 11.30
CA ASP A 239 -20.07 4.56 10.94
C ASP A 239 -19.75 5.40 9.70
N TYR A 240 -20.80 6.03 9.16
CA TYR A 240 -20.71 7.06 8.14
C TYR A 240 -21.70 8.20 8.41
N GLU A 241 -21.19 9.43 8.44
CA GLU A 241 -21.99 10.65 8.58
C GLU A 241 -21.93 11.48 7.29
N SER A 242 -23.02 11.49 6.52
CA SER A 242 -23.14 12.31 5.31
C SER A 242 -23.20 13.79 5.67
N THR A 243 -22.31 14.61 5.10
CA THR A 243 -22.33 16.06 5.24
C THR A 243 -22.56 16.78 3.91
N TYR A 244 -22.45 16.06 2.78
CA TYR A 244 -22.74 16.53 1.45
C TYR A 244 -23.67 15.54 0.73
N PHE A 245 -24.65 16.07 0.01
CA PHE A 245 -25.50 15.27 -0.85
C PHE A 245 -25.94 16.09 -2.07
N GLU A 246 -25.75 15.53 -3.25
CA GLU A 246 -26.17 16.11 -4.52
C GLU A 246 -27.04 15.12 -5.28
N LYS A 247 -28.16 15.58 -5.84
CA LYS A 247 -28.94 14.80 -6.79
C LYS A 247 -28.59 15.26 -8.18
N VAL A 248 -28.13 14.34 -9.01
CA VAL A 248 -27.89 14.60 -10.42
C VAL A 248 -29.06 14.05 -11.22
N ASP A 249 -29.83 14.97 -11.82
CA ASP A 249 -30.92 14.66 -12.74
C ASP A 249 -30.38 14.64 -14.18
N GLN A 250 -30.19 13.45 -14.75
CA GLN A 250 -29.90 13.27 -16.19
C GLN A 250 -31.08 12.60 -16.88
N GLY A 251 -32.19 13.33 -17.01
CA GLY A 251 -33.39 12.86 -17.70
C GLY A 251 -34.10 11.71 -16.97
N LEU A 252 -34.09 10.50 -17.55
CA LEU A 252 -34.74 9.32 -16.96
C LEU A 252 -33.91 8.64 -15.85
N ASN A 253 -32.63 9.04 -15.69
CA ASN A 253 -31.75 8.50 -14.67
C ASN A 253 -31.53 9.56 -13.58
N GLN A 254 -31.95 9.24 -12.37
CA GLN A 254 -31.63 10.00 -11.16
C GLN A 254 -30.60 9.22 -10.37
N TYR A 255 -29.44 9.81 -10.11
CA TYR A 255 -28.47 9.27 -9.17
C TYR A 255 -28.14 10.30 -8.10
N GLY A 256 -28.00 9.81 -6.87
CA GLY A 256 -27.62 10.60 -5.71
C GLY A 256 -26.15 10.37 -5.41
N PHE A 257 -25.47 11.46 -5.08
CA PHE A 257 -24.07 11.48 -4.76
C PHE A 257 -23.92 11.97 -3.30
N SER A 258 -23.22 11.22 -2.45
CA SER A 258 -23.02 11.57 -1.03
C SER A 258 -21.55 11.53 -0.66
N ALA A 259 -21.11 12.54 0.10
CA ALA A 259 -19.80 12.55 0.74
C ALA A 259 -19.93 12.98 2.22
N GLY A 260 -19.00 12.51 3.03
CA GLY A 260 -19.10 12.65 4.48
C GLY A 260 -17.97 11.96 5.24
N TRP A 261 -18.13 11.87 6.56
CA TRP A 261 -17.13 11.32 7.46
C TRP A 261 -17.33 9.82 7.66
N TRP A 262 -16.33 9.04 7.24
CA TRP A 262 -16.17 7.66 7.65
C TRP A 262 -15.48 7.59 9.00
N TYR A 263 -16.02 6.75 9.90
CA TYR A 263 -15.46 6.47 11.22
C TYR A 263 -14.94 5.03 11.23
N LEU A 264 -13.63 4.85 11.43
CA LEU A 264 -12.95 3.57 11.33
C LEU A 264 -12.17 3.25 12.59
N GLU A 265 -12.15 1.96 12.96
CA GLU A 265 -11.32 1.41 14.03
C GLU A 265 -10.19 0.59 13.42
N VAL A 266 -8.95 0.85 13.85
CA VAL A 266 -7.76 0.09 13.44
C VAL A 266 -7.23 -0.71 14.63
N TYR A 267 -7.30 -2.04 14.54
CA TYR A 267 -6.86 -2.96 15.58
C TYR A 267 -5.39 -3.33 15.40
N MET A 268 -4.57 -3.03 16.40
CA MET A 268 -3.13 -3.23 16.33
C MET A 268 -2.66 -4.40 17.22
N PRO A 269 -1.61 -5.16 16.82
CA PRO A 269 -1.21 -6.40 17.51
C PRO A 269 -0.74 -6.28 18.99
N LEU A 270 -0.41 -5.09 19.46
CA LEU A 270 -0.10 -4.85 20.88
C LEU A 270 -1.36 -4.60 21.73
N GLY A 271 -2.53 -4.64 21.11
CA GLY A 271 -3.83 -4.56 21.74
C GLY A 271 -4.52 -3.20 21.68
N ASP A 272 -3.86 -2.20 21.11
CA ASP A 272 -4.44 -0.87 20.96
C ASP A 272 -5.41 -0.82 19.78
N THR A 273 -6.45 0.00 19.91
CA THR A 273 -7.34 0.36 18.82
C THR A 273 -7.19 1.85 18.53
N LEU A 274 -6.86 2.21 17.29
CA LEU A 274 -6.84 3.60 16.85
C LEU A 274 -8.19 3.95 16.24
N ARG A 275 -8.78 5.07 16.65
CA ARG A 275 -10.06 5.57 16.13
C ARG A 275 -9.80 6.69 15.15
N ILE A 276 -9.94 6.38 13.87
CA ILE A 276 -9.61 7.29 12.78
C ILE A 276 -10.87 7.73 12.06
N LYS A 277 -10.92 8.99 11.62
CA LYS A 277 -11.95 9.44 10.68
C LYS A 277 -11.35 9.99 9.39
N ARG A 278 -12.07 9.83 8.29
CA ARG A 278 -11.69 10.34 6.98
C ARG A 278 -12.92 10.82 6.22
N TYR A 279 -12.81 11.99 5.62
CA TYR A 279 -13.82 12.47 4.68
C TYR A 279 -13.67 11.72 3.36
N SER A 280 -14.75 11.18 2.81
CA SER A 280 -14.75 10.53 1.49
C SER A 280 -16.15 10.41 0.93
N TYR A 281 -16.24 9.87 -0.28
CA TYR A 281 -17.47 9.34 -0.86
C TYR A 281 -18.09 8.27 0.05
N PHE A 282 -19.41 8.20 0.06
CA PHE A 282 -20.16 7.14 0.77
C PHE A 282 -19.88 5.73 0.24
N GLU A 283 -19.30 5.60 -0.94
CA GLU A 283 -19.02 4.29 -1.55
C GLU A 283 -17.65 3.74 -1.15
N ASP A 284 -16.68 4.57 -0.83
CA ASP A 284 -15.34 4.11 -0.49
C ASP A 284 -14.69 5.14 0.44
N PRO A 285 -14.16 4.76 1.62
CA PRO A 285 -13.33 5.64 2.41
C PRO A 285 -12.03 6.05 1.69
N GLU A 286 -11.71 5.48 0.53
CA GLU A 286 -10.52 5.75 -0.29
C GLU A 286 -9.23 5.65 0.53
N LEU A 287 -9.11 4.54 1.25
CA LEU A 287 -8.03 4.28 2.18
C LEU A 287 -7.33 3.00 1.77
N LYS A 288 -6.09 3.13 1.30
CA LYS A 288 -5.24 1.99 0.92
C LYS A 288 -4.33 1.64 2.08
N LEU A 289 -4.27 0.36 2.43
CA LEU A 289 -3.50 -0.16 3.54
C LEU A 289 -2.39 -1.03 3.01
N TYR A 290 -1.18 -0.88 3.55
CA TYR A 290 -0.06 -1.70 3.14
C TYR A 290 0.71 -2.25 4.32
N LYS A 291 1.22 -3.47 4.15
CA LYS A 291 2.17 -4.10 5.06
C LYS A 291 3.39 -4.60 4.31
N VAL A 292 4.51 -4.62 5.02
CA VAL A 292 5.69 -5.37 4.61
C VAL A 292 5.59 -6.75 5.29
N PRO A 293 5.49 -7.85 4.53
CA PRO A 293 5.50 -9.21 5.06
C PRO A 293 6.74 -9.53 5.90
N LYS A 294 6.59 -10.47 6.84
CA LYS A 294 7.65 -10.85 7.79
C LYS A 294 8.83 -11.51 7.10
N GLU A 295 8.56 -12.31 6.07
CA GLU A 295 9.54 -12.96 5.21
C GLU A 295 10.49 -11.96 4.53
N TYR A 296 10.07 -10.70 4.39
CA TYR A 296 10.87 -9.61 3.82
C TYR A 296 11.48 -8.71 4.88
N GLY A 297 11.45 -9.10 6.16
CA GLY A 297 11.97 -8.32 7.28
C GLY A 297 11.00 -7.26 7.80
N GLY A 298 9.75 -7.25 7.31
CA GLY A 298 8.68 -6.41 7.82
C GLY A 298 8.22 -6.81 9.23
N ARG A 299 7.37 -5.97 9.81
CA ARG A 299 6.80 -6.21 11.15
C ARG A 299 5.28 -6.22 11.09
N GLU A 300 4.67 -7.15 11.82
CA GLU A 300 3.21 -7.26 11.86
C GLU A 300 2.52 -6.09 12.56
N ASP A 301 3.25 -5.41 13.44
CA ASP A 301 2.82 -4.25 14.22
C ASP A 301 3.07 -2.92 13.50
N VAL A 302 3.42 -2.95 12.21
CA VAL A 302 3.50 -1.75 11.38
C VAL A 302 2.44 -1.81 10.29
N LEU A 303 1.75 -0.69 10.09
CA LEU A 303 0.74 -0.52 9.07
C LEU A 303 0.95 0.83 8.37
N PHE A 304 1.07 0.79 7.05
CA PHE A 304 1.08 1.99 6.23
C PHE A 304 -0.34 2.27 5.72
N ILE A 305 -0.77 3.53 5.81
CA ILE A 305 -2.06 3.98 5.31
C ILE A 305 -1.81 5.12 4.32
N VAL A 306 -2.31 4.97 3.11
CA VAL A 306 -2.26 5.97 2.05
C VAL A 306 -3.65 6.56 1.86
N GLN A 307 -3.71 7.89 1.83
CA GLN A 307 -4.91 8.68 1.67
C GLN A 307 -4.73 9.62 0.47
N LYS A 308 -5.64 9.52 -0.51
CA LYS A 308 -5.65 10.39 -1.69
C LYS A 308 -6.77 11.43 -1.54
N PRO A 309 -6.50 12.74 -1.61
CA PRO A 309 -7.55 13.73 -1.58
C PRO A 309 -8.15 13.90 -3.00
N GLU A 310 -9.44 14.19 -3.06
CA GLU A 310 -10.17 14.57 -4.26
C GLU A 310 -10.42 16.08 -4.27
N GLU A 311 -10.25 16.71 -5.44
CA GLU A 311 -10.35 18.18 -5.57
C GLU A 311 -11.71 18.73 -5.14
N LEU A 312 -12.77 17.93 -5.29
CA LEU A 312 -14.14 18.31 -4.96
C LEU A 312 -14.40 18.45 -3.45
N PHE A 313 -13.53 17.88 -2.60
CA PHE A 313 -13.72 17.85 -1.14
C PHE A 313 -12.50 18.41 -0.41
N PRO A 314 -12.45 19.73 -0.14
CA PRO A 314 -11.31 20.37 0.52
C PRO A 314 -11.07 19.89 1.96
N GLU A 315 -12.05 19.22 2.57
CA GLU A 315 -11.94 18.57 3.88
C GLU A 315 -11.00 17.35 3.83
N GLN A 316 -10.79 16.76 2.66
CA GLN A 316 -9.92 15.60 2.52
C GLN A 316 -8.46 16.00 2.68
N VAL A 317 -7.76 15.25 3.51
CA VAL A 317 -6.32 15.40 3.70
C VAL A 317 -5.62 14.18 3.14
N GLY A 318 -4.71 14.42 2.21
CA GLY A 318 -3.85 13.39 1.63
C GLY A 318 -2.68 13.01 2.51
N GLY A 319 -1.86 12.10 1.99
CA GLY A 319 -0.55 11.74 2.52
C GLY A 319 -0.43 10.27 2.87
N MET A 320 0.72 9.91 3.45
CA MET A 320 0.95 8.58 3.98
C MET A 320 1.30 8.61 5.45
N TYR A 321 0.69 7.68 6.16
CA TYR A 321 0.83 7.53 7.59
C TYR A 321 1.39 6.15 7.88
N ALA A 322 2.33 6.07 8.81
CA ALA A 322 2.80 4.80 9.36
C ALA A 322 2.31 4.68 10.80
N ILE A 323 1.39 3.77 11.07
CA ILE A 323 1.02 3.36 12.43
C ILE A 323 2.06 2.33 12.87
N ARG A 324 2.80 2.64 13.92
CA ARG A 324 3.98 1.86 14.33
C ARG A 324 4.22 1.91 15.83
N PRO A 325 4.98 0.94 16.38
CA PRO A 325 5.44 0.97 17.76
C PRO A 325 6.02 2.32 18.17
N ARG A 326 5.73 2.77 19.40
CA ARG A 326 6.49 3.87 20.01
C ARG A 326 7.94 3.48 20.22
N ASP A 327 8.17 2.29 20.77
CA ASP A 327 9.49 1.70 20.88
C ASP A 327 9.71 0.69 19.74
N PRO A 328 10.63 0.97 18.79
CA PRO A 328 10.90 0.07 17.67
C PRO A 328 11.52 -1.28 18.10
N ASN A 329 12.10 -1.37 19.30
CA ASN A 329 12.74 -2.57 19.82
C ASN A 329 11.79 -3.46 20.63
N GLN A 330 10.53 -3.06 20.80
CA GLN A 330 9.56 -3.89 21.53
C GLN A 330 9.13 -5.12 20.72
N PRO A 331 8.73 -6.23 21.39
CA PRO A 331 8.15 -7.38 20.71
C PRO A 331 6.93 -7.01 19.88
N GLN A 332 6.73 -7.69 18.75
CA GLN A 332 5.67 -7.32 17.79
C GLN A 332 4.25 -7.61 18.30
N ARG A 333 4.09 -8.47 19.30
CA ARG A 333 2.80 -8.86 19.85
C ARG A 333 2.85 -8.88 21.37
N ARG A 334 1.84 -8.25 21.99
CA ARG A 334 1.63 -8.28 23.43
C ARG A 334 0.92 -9.55 23.84
N TYR A 335 -0.08 -9.98 23.07
CA TYR A 335 -0.97 -11.08 23.45
C TYR A 335 -0.84 -12.27 22.50
N LYS A 336 -0.72 -13.48 23.08
CA LYS A 336 -0.89 -14.76 22.39
C LYS A 336 -2.36 -15.07 22.17
N LYS A 337 -3.22 -14.63 23.09
CA LYS A 337 -4.67 -14.74 23.02
C LYS A 337 -5.29 -13.47 23.58
N ILE A 338 -6.09 -12.79 22.78
CA ILE A 338 -6.86 -11.61 23.19
C ILE A 338 -8.28 -12.07 23.53
N VAL A 339 -8.78 -11.64 24.68
CA VAL A 339 -10.18 -11.76 25.04
C VAL A 339 -10.72 -10.35 25.19
N TYR A 340 -11.76 -10.03 24.44
CA TYR A 340 -12.44 -8.74 24.54
C TYR A 340 -13.59 -8.82 25.56
N LYS A 341 -13.87 -7.68 26.18
CA LYS A 341 -15.07 -7.41 26.97
C LYS A 341 -15.66 -6.07 26.54
N THR A 342 -16.92 -5.85 26.84
CA THR A 342 -17.57 -4.56 26.60
C THR A 342 -17.38 -3.67 27.82
N ASP A 343 -16.92 -2.44 27.62
CA ASP A 343 -16.88 -1.41 28.67
C ASP A 343 -18.29 -0.83 28.95
N PRO A 344 -18.49 -0.05 30.02
CA PRO A 344 -19.77 0.58 30.33
C PRO A 344 -20.34 1.45 29.19
N GLU A 345 -19.46 1.98 28.33
CA GLU A 345 -19.77 2.82 27.18
C GLU A 345 -20.15 2.02 25.92
N GLY A 346 -20.02 0.68 25.95
CA GLY A 346 -20.38 -0.19 24.83
C GLY A 346 -19.24 -0.47 23.84
N ASN A 347 -18.01 -0.09 24.16
CA ASN A 347 -16.83 -0.32 23.35
C ASN A 347 -16.20 -1.69 23.66
N GLU A 348 -15.63 -2.33 22.64
CA GLU A 348 -14.84 -3.54 22.83
C GLU A 348 -13.46 -3.14 23.35
N ILE A 349 -13.13 -3.58 24.57
CA ILE A 349 -11.84 -3.37 25.20
C ILE A 349 -11.21 -4.72 25.55
N ILE A 350 -9.89 -4.78 25.65
CA ILE A 350 -9.20 -6.00 26.04
C ILE A 350 -9.49 -6.29 27.52
N ASP A 351 -9.78 -7.56 27.82
CA ASP A 351 -9.86 -8.08 29.18
C ASP A 351 -8.48 -8.64 29.58
N PRO A 352 -7.64 -7.87 30.31
CA PRO A 352 -6.31 -8.30 30.69
C PRO A 352 -6.31 -9.51 31.62
N SER A 353 -7.42 -9.75 32.35
CA SER A 353 -7.53 -10.90 33.27
C SER A 353 -7.71 -12.24 32.55
N ARG A 354 -8.20 -12.19 31.30
CA ARG A 354 -8.49 -13.37 30.46
C ARG A 354 -7.61 -13.46 29.23
N SER A 355 -6.92 -12.38 28.90
CA SER A 355 -5.94 -12.32 27.82
C SER A 355 -4.61 -12.89 28.29
N ILE A 356 -3.90 -13.55 27.38
CA ILE A 356 -2.62 -14.20 27.68
C ILE A 356 -1.53 -13.42 26.98
N GLU A 357 -0.69 -12.74 27.75
CA GLU A 357 0.49 -12.05 27.24
C GLU A 357 1.57 -13.02 26.74
N THR A 358 2.35 -12.60 25.74
CA THR A 358 3.51 -13.34 25.24
C THR A 358 4.64 -13.29 26.27
N GLU A 359 5.44 -14.36 26.36
CA GLU A 359 6.61 -14.36 27.25
C GLU A 359 7.67 -13.33 26.81
N GLU A 360 7.80 -13.10 25.51
CA GLU A 360 8.68 -12.08 24.93
C GLU A 360 8.32 -10.68 25.45
N TYR A 361 7.04 -10.31 25.43
CA TYR A 361 6.58 -9.00 25.94
C TYR A 361 6.80 -8.86 27.44
N LYS A 362 6.50 -9.91 28.22
CA LYS A 362 6.75 -9.90 29.68
C LYS A 362 8.23 -9.73 30.01
N GLN A 363 9.12 -10.42 29.29
CA GLN A 363 10.56 -10.30 29.48
C GLN A 363 11.06 -8.90 29.13
N TRP A 364 10.59 -8.35 28.01
CA TRP A 364 10.94 -6.99 27.59
C TRP A 364 10.50 -5.93 28.61
N THR A 365 9.29 -6.03 29.16
CA THR A 365 8.82 -5.09 30.19
C THR A 365 9.69 -5.16 31.45
N ARG A 366 10.06 -6.36 31.91
CA ARG A 366 10.96 -6.55 33.07
C ARG A 366 12.37 -5.99 32.86
N GLN A 367 12.84 -5.88 31.62
CA GLN A 367 14.16 -5.33 31.31
C GLN A 367 14.16 -3.79 31.31
N LYS A 368 12.99 -3.16 31.32
CA LYS A 368 12.81 -1.70 31.33
C LYS A 368 12.53 -1.10 32.71
N GLU A 369 12.11 -1.94 33.66
CA GLU A 369 11.99 -1.65 35.08
C GLU A 369 13.37 -1.73 35.74
#